data_AF-A0A9Q9B3B4-F1
#
_entry.id   AF-A0A9Q9B3B4-F1
#
_cell.length_a   1.000
_cell.length_b   1.000
_cell.length_c   1.000
_cell.angle_alpha   90.00
_cell.angle_beta   90.00
_cell.angle_gamma   90.00
#
_symmetry.space_group_name_H-M   'P 1'
#
loop_
_entity.id
_entity.type
_entity.pdbx_description
1 polymer ?
#
loop_
_entity_poly.entity_id
_entity_poly.type
_entity_poly.pdbx_seq_one_letter_code
_entity_poly.pdbx_strand_id
1 'polypeptide(L)'
;MKTHFCRLKFKKSIFFAVFLSFFSLLFAVDYFEEGKKLLFEDKPQEAVSALFKAIQEPGTPKSVYLYLGVAYLRIGKYNDSLTYLSQGKDKDILNGHLYHYNIGNVYFLQNQFDASESAYSEAISSNGLYAPAFLNRANARIKLERLEGALQDYKIYLNLNPGTLQRSSIEKMISLLENIAEEAARARALAEAKKAAEEAERLAAEERYKKLMDDVNSNLSSVDNADAISAGADDTIDYSEENELD
;
A
#
# COMPACT_ATOMS: atom_id res chain seq x y z
N MET A 1 76.28 -28.32 46.87
CA MET A 1 75.35 -27.36 46.23
C MET A 1 75.06 -27.82 44.81
N LYS A 2 73.87 -28.35 44.53
CA LYS A 2 73.46 -28.81 43.19
C LYS A 2 72.48 -27.79 42.60
N THR A 3 72.93 -27.07 41.58
CA THR A 3 72.08 -26.26 40.70
C THR A 3 71.74 -27.05 39.44
N HIS A 4 70.66 -26.63 38.77
CA HIS A 4 70.17 -27.05 37.45
C HIS A 4 69.27 -28.29 37.40
N PHE A 5 67.96 -28.08 37.47
CA PHE A 5 66.99 -28.78 36.60
C PHE A 5 65.59 -28.12 36.66
N CYS A 6 65.40 -26.93 36.09
CA CYS A 6 64.03 -26.42 35.87
C CYS A 6 63.96 -25.32 34.80
N ARG A 7 64.14 -25.65 33.51
CA ARG A 7 63.86 -24.70 32.42
C ARG A 7 63.25 -25.29 31.13
N LEU A 8 62.97 -26.60 31.06
CA LEU A 8 62.57 -27.24 29.79
C LEU A 8 61.06 -27.49 29.58
N LYS A 9 60.20 -27.36 30.60
CA LYS A 9 58.75 -27.65 30.47
C LYS A 9 57.91 -26.46 29.97
N PHE A 10 58.37 -25.23 30.13
CA PHE A 10 57.57 -24.03 29.85
C PHE A 10 57.40 -23.73 28.35
N LYS A 11 58.42 -24.01 27.52
CA LYS A 11 58.38 -23.74 26.07
C LYS A 11 57.41 -24.65 25.30
N LYS A 12 57.28 -25.93 25.68
CA LYS A 12 56.31 -26.85 25.05
C LYS A 12 54.86 -26.48 25.37
N SER A 13 54.60 -25.98 26.58
CA SER A 13 53.26 -25.56 27.01
C SER A 13 52.80 -24.28 26.31
N ILE A 14 53.71 -23.32 26.08
CA ILE A 14 53.42 -22.12 25.30
C ILE A 14 53.21 -22.48 23.83
N PHE A 15 54.05 -23.33 23.25
CA PHE A 15 53.88 -23.76 21.85
C PHE A 15 52.57 -24.52 21.65
N PHE A 16 52.16 -25.37 22.60
CA PHE A 16 50.88 -26.08 22.57
C PHE A 16 49.68 -25.13 22.74
N ALA A 17 49.77 -24.13 23.61
CA ALA A 17 48.72 -23.12 23.79
C ALA A 17 48.60 -22.18 22.60
N VAL A 18 49.73 -21.74 22.02
CA VAL A 18 49.75 -20.95 20.78
C VAL A 18 49.26 -21.80 19.61
N PHE A 19 49.61 -23.08 19.55
CA PHE A 19 49.08 -24.00 18.53
C PHE A 19 47.58 -24.24 18.72
N LEU A 20 47.04 -24.38 19.94
CA LEU A 20 45.60 -24.51 20.18
C LEU A 20 44.83 -23.22 19.84
N SER A 21 45.37 -22.05 20.18
CA SER A 21 44.77 -20.76 19.82
C SER A 21 44.86 -20.48 18.32
N PHE A 22 45.91 -20.97 17.65
CA PHE A 22 46.07 -20.84 16.20
C PHE A 22 45.23 -21.89 15.44
N PHE A 23 45.02 -23.08 16.03
CA PHE A 23 44.19 -24.15 15.49
C PHE A 23 42.69 -23.87 15.66
N SER A 24 42.28 -23.15 16.72
CA SER A 24 40.90 -22.63 16.86
C SER A 24 40.58 -21.53 15.86
N LEU A 25 41.58 -20.75 15.43
CA LEU A 25 41.43 -19.76 14.35
C LEU A 25 41.34 -20.42 12.96
N LEU A 26 41.83 -21.64 12.78
CA LEU A 26 41.85 -22.34 11.49
C LEU A 26 40.49 -22.96 11.11
N PHE A 27 39.56 -23.06 12.08
CA PHE A 27 38.19 -23.55 11.89
C PHE A 27 37.17 -22.68 12.64
N ALA A 28 37.31 -21.35 12.55
CA ALA A 28 36.20 -20.48 12.94
C ALA A 28 35.04 -20.76 11.97
N VAL A 29 34.05 -21.55 12.42
CA VAL A 29 32.83 -21.78 11.66
C VAL A 29 32.13 -20.42 11.54
N ASP A 30 32.03 -19.91 10.31
CA ASP A 30 31.26 -18.71 10.03
C ASP A 30 29.77 -19.06 10.10
N TYR A 31 29.20 -18.93 11.29
CA TYR A 31 27.79 -19.19 11.54
C TYR A 31 26.85 -18.33 10.69
N PHE A 32 27.31 -17.16 10.23
CA PHE A 32 26.51 -16.29 9.37
C PHE A 32 26.39 -16.89 7.97
N GLU A 33 27.50 -17.33 7.38
CA GLU A 33 27.49 -18.01 6.08
C GLU A 33 26.80 -19.37 6.15
N GLU A 34 26.96 -20.11 7.24
CA GLU A 34 26.20 -21.35 7.50
C GLU A 34 24.69 -21.08 7.51
N GLY A 35 24.25 -20.07 8.25
CA GLY A 35 22.84 -19.67 8.30
C GLY A 35 22.25 -19.29 6.95
N LYS A 36 23.00 -18.55 6.13
CA LYS A 36 22.60 -18.21 4.75
C LYS A 36 22.48 -19.45 3.87
N LYS A 37 23.46 -20.36 3.96
CA LYS A 37 23.44 -21.61 3.21
C LYS A 37 22.24 -22.48 3.58
N LEU A 38 21.91 -22.58 4.87
CA LEU A 38 20.75 -23.33 5.34
C LEU A 38 19.43 -22.74 4.80
N LEU A 39 19.31 -21.42 4.66
CA LEU A 39 18.16 -20.80 4.01
C LEU A 39 18.07 -21.13 2.51
N PHE A 40 19.20 -21.22 1.82
CA PHE A 40 19.25 -21.63 0.42
C PHE A 40 18.87 -23.11 0.24
N GLU A 41 19.24 -23.97 1.19
CA GLU A 41 18.84 -25.39 1.24
C GLU A 41 17.40 -25.62 1.74
N ASP A 42 16.63 -24.56 1.96
CA ASP A 42 15.28 -24.59 2.52
C ASP A 42 15.16 -25.30 3.88
N LYS A 43 16.17 -25.08 4.74
CA LYS A 43 16.20 -25.52 6.15
C LYS A 43 16.09 -24.33 7.09
N PRO A 44 14.97 -23.58 7.09
CA PRO A 44 14.87 -22.33 7.83
C PRO A 44 14.96 -22.51 9.35
N GLN A 45 14.52 -23.65 9.89
CA GLN A 45 14.61 -23.94 11.33
C GLN A 45 16.07 -24.09 11.80
N GLU A 46 16.91 -24.77 11.02
CA GLU A 46 18.34 -24.91 11.30
C GLU A 46 19.05 -23.56 11.09
N ALA A 47 18.67 -22.82 10.05
CA ALA A 47 19.21 -21.49 9.78
C ALA A 47 19.01 -20.53 10.96
N VAL A 48 17.84 -20.55 11.61
CA VAL A 48 17.59 -19.77 12.83
C VAL A 48 18.66 -20.06 13.88
N SER A 49 18.98 -21.34 14.15
CA SER A 49 19.99 -21.71 15.15
C SER A 49 21.38 -21.20 14.81
N ALA A 50 21.83 -21.34 13.56
CA ALA A 50 23.12 -20.84 13.09
C ALA A 50 23.19 -19.30 13.17
N LEU A 51 22.16 -18.61 12.64
CA LEU A 51 22.11 -17.15 12.65
C LEU A 51 22.01 -16.56 14.06
N PHE A 52 21.40 -17.28 15.01
CA PHE A 52 21.40 -16.89 16.41
C PHE A 52 22.79 -16.93 17.05
N LYS A 53 23.61 -17.92 16.70
CA LYS A 53 25.01 -17.95 17.13
C LYS A 53 25.76 -16.81 16.47
N ALA A 54 25.57 -16.62 15.16
CA ALA A 54 26.21 -15.54 14.41
C ALA A 54 25.97 -14.16 15.03
N ILE A 55 24.75 -13.84 15.48
CA ILE A 55 24.45 -12.52 16.04
C ILE A 55 25.21 -12.21 17.35
N GLN A 56 25.70 -13.24 18.05
CA GLN A 56 26.48 -13.08 19.30
C GLN A 56 27.98 -12.89 19.02
N GLU A 57 28.44 -13.23 17.82
CA GLU A 57 29.85 -13.14 17.46
C GLU A 57 30.26 -11.69 17.17
N PRO A 58 31.38 -11.20 17.74
CA PRO A 58 31.91 -9.89 17.41
C PRO A 58 32.24 -9.77 15.92
N GLY A 59 31.81 -8.68 15.30
CA GLY A 59 32.09 -8.41 13.88
C GLY A 59 31.06 -8.98 12.90
N THR A 60 30.04 -9.69 13.36
CA THR A 60 28.97 -10.18 12.49
C THR A 60 28.26 -9.03 11.75
N PRO A 61 28.06 -9.13 10.42
CA PRO A 61 27.36 -8.12 9.63
C PRO A 61 25.94 -7.85 10.13
N LYS A 62 25.51 -6.58 10.10
CA LYS A 62 24.15 -6.20 10.52
C LYS A 62 23.05 -6.84 9.66
N SER A 63 23.38 -7.28 8.45
CA SER A 63 22.47 -8.08 7.62
C SER A 63 22.01 -9.38 8.30
N VAL A 64 22.67 -9.87 9.36
CA VAL A 64 22.19 -11.03 10.15
C VAL A 64 20.75 -10.86 10.64
N TYR A 65 20.32 -9.62 10.95
CA TYR A 65 18.94 -9.32 11.32
C TYR A 65 17.96 -9.59 10.18
N LEU A 66 18.33 -9.28 8.93
CA LEU A 66 17.52 -9.57 7.74
C LEU A 66 17.33 -11.07 7.57
N TYR A 67 18.43 -11.84 7.64
CA TYR A 67 18.39 -13.30 7.47
C TYR A 67 17.62 -13.99 8.60
N LEU A 68 17.75 -13.54 9.85
CA LEU A 68 16.92 -14.03 10.96
C LEU A 68 15.44 -13.75 10.70
N GLY A 69 15.11 -12.52 10.29
CA GLY A 69 13.75 -12.14 9.89
C GLY A 69 13.18 -13.07 8.83
N VAL A 70 13.91 -13.28 7.74
CA VAL A 70 13.52 -14.19 6.64
C VAL A 70 13.38 -15.63 7.13
N ALA A 71 14.27 -16.13 7.98
CA ALA A 71 14.20 -17.47 8.52
C ALA A 71 12.94 -17.66 9.38
N TYR A 72 12.66 -16.69 10.26
CA TYR A 72 11.45 -16.66 11.09
C TYR A 72 10.16 -16.54 10.29
N LEU A 73 10.16 -15.74 9.22
CA LEU A 73 9.07 -15.64 8.26
C LEU A 73 8.77 -17.01 7.64
N ARG A 74 9.79 -17.73 7.17
CA ARG A 74 9.63 -19.05 6.53
C ARG A 74 9.08 -20.13 7.46
N ILE A 75 9.34 -20.05 8.76
CA ILE A 75 8.77 -20.98 9.75
C ILE A 75 7.43 -20.51 10.33
N GLY A 76 6.85 -19.42 9.81
CA GLY A 76 5.55 -18.91 10.24
C GLY A 76 5.55 -18.16 11.58
N LYS A 77 6.72 -17.88 12.16
CA LYS A 77 6.86 -17.12 13.40
C LYS A 77 6.93 -15.63 13.11
N TYR A 78 5.78 -15.07 12.75
CA TYR A 78 5.67 -13.69 12.24
C TYR A 78 6.09 -12.60 13.23
N ASN A 79 5.81 -12.75 14.52
CA ASN A 79 6.20 -11.75 15.53
C ASN A 79 7.72 -11.68 15.73
N ASP A 80 8.39 -12.84 15.75
CA ASP A 80 9.84 -12.93 15.81
C ASP A 80 10.46 -12.32 14.54
N SER A 81 9.89 -12.63 13.37
CA SER A 81 10.29 -12.04 12.09
C SER A 81 10.22 -10.51 12.13
N LEU A 82 9.09 -9.92 12.53
CA LEU A 82 8.94 -8.48 12.64
C LEU A 82 9.92 -7.85 13.62
N THR A 83 10.23 -8.55 14.71
CA THR A 83 11.19 -8.09 15.73
C THR A 83 12.59 -7.97 15.13
N TYR A 84 13.10 -9.01 14.47
CA TYR A 84 14.43 -8.97 13.87
C TYR A 84 14.50 -8.02 12.66
N LEU A 85 13.47 -8.00 11.82
CA LEU A 85 13.42 -7.07 10.68
C LEU A 85 13.39 -5.60 11.16
N SER A 86 12.61 -5.29 12.19
CA SER A 86 12.53 -3.93 12.75
C SER A 86 13.84 -3.51 13.41
N GLN A 87 14.55 -4.43 14.07
CA GLN A 87 15.87 -4.12 14.62
C GLN A 87 16.94 -3.91 13.55
N GLY A 88 16.85 -4.62 12.44
CA GLY A 88 17.84 -4.56 11.37
C GLY A 88 17.70 -3.36 10.45
N LYS A 89 16.46 -2.95 10.14
CA LYS A 89 16.20 -1.84 9.20
C LYS A 89 16.89 -0.53 9.63
N ASP A 90 16.98 -0.26 10.92
CA ASP A 90 17.61 0.95 11.48
C ASP A 90 19.15 0.86 11.48
N LYS A 91 19.71 -0.34 11.31
CA LYS A 91 21.15 -0.61 11.37
C LYS A 91 21.80 -0.82 9.99
N ASP A 92 21.00 -1.15 8.99
CA ASP A 92 21.44 -1.55 7.66
C ASP A 92 20.71 -0.73 6.59
N ILE A 93 21.02 0.57 6.59
CA ILE A 93 20.34 1.60 5.80
C ILE A 93 20.43 1.30 4.29
N LEU A 94 21.57 0.75 3.83
CA LEU A 94 21.78 0.41 2.43
C LEU A 94 20.82 -0.68 1.92
N ASN A 95 20.40 -1.58 2.81
CA ASN A 95 19.46 -2.65 2.48
C ASN A 95 18.05 -2.39 3.02
N GLY A 96 17.71 -1.14 3.37
CA GLY A 96 16.40 -0.78 3.95
C GLY A 96 15.21 -1.35 3.17
N HIS A 97 15.26 -1.29 1.84
CA HIS A 97 14.25 -1.86 0.95
C HIS A 97 13.99 -3.36 1.18
N LEU A 98 15.02 -4.16 1.49
CA LEU A 98 14.85 -5.59 1.78
C LEU A 98 14.14 -5.83 3.12
N TYR A 99 14.41 -4.99 4.13
CA TYR A 99 13.69 -5.08 5.41
C TYR A 99 12.23 -4.71 5.25
N HIS A 100 11.94 -3.57 4.63
CA HIS A 100 10.56 -3.13 4.38
C HIS A 100 9.79 -4.13 3.51
N TYR A 101 10.43 -4.70 2.49
CA TYR A 101 9.84 -5.75 1.66
C TYR A 101 9.46 -6.99 2.48
N ASN A 102 10.37 -7.49 3.34
CA ASN A 102 10.08 -8.66 4.15
C ASN A 102 9.06 -8.36 5.26
N ILE A 103 9.02 -7.14 5.81
CA ILE A 103 7.94 -6.70 6.72
C ILE A 103 6.59 -6.73 5.98
N GLY A 104 6.55 -6.23 4.75
CA GLY A 104 5.37 -6.29 3.89
C GLY A 104 4.91 -7.72 3.64
N ASN A 105 5.84 -8.65 3.41
CA ASN A 105 5.54 -10.08 3.25
C ASN A 105 4.95 -10.67 4.53
N VAL A 106 5.47 -10.32 5.71
CA VAL A 106 4.91 -10.77 7.00
C VAL A 106 3.46 -10.31 7.13
N TYR A 107 3.19 -9.01 6.93
CA TYR A 107 1.84 -8.47 7.03
C TYR A 107 0.89 -9.08 5.99
N PHE A 108 1.37 -9.34 4.78
CA PHE A 108 0.59 -10.00 3.74
C PHE A 108 0.14 -11.40 4.19
N LEU A 109 1.05 -12.21 4.74
CA LEU A 109 0.74 -13.57 5.24
C LEU A 109 -0.18 -13.55 6.47
N GLN A 110 -0.21 -12.44 7.21
CA GLN A 110 -1.15 -12.21 8.30
C GLN A 110 -2.50 -11.62 7.83
N ASN A 111 -2.73 -11.49 6.52
CA ASN A 111 -3.89 -10.83 5.91
C ASN A 111 -4.07 -9.35 6.32
N GLN A 112 -3.01 -8.70 6.80
CA GLN A 112 -3.01 -7.27 7.14
C GLN A 112 -2.60 -6.46 5.90
N PHE A 113 -3.49 -6.41 4.91
CA PHE A 113 -3.15 -5.91 3.58
C PHE A 113 -2.81 -4.41 3.56
N ASP A 114 -3.45 -3.57 4.38
CA ASP A 114 -3.09 -2.15 4.49
C ASP A 114 -1.66 -1.94 5.02
N ALA A 115 -1.30 -2.66 6.09
CA ALA A 115 0.06 -2.61 6.63
C ALA A 115 1.09 -3.17 5.63
N SER A 116 0.69 -4.20 4.88
CA SER A 116 1.50 -4.78 3.80
C SER A 116 1.76 -3.77 2.68
N GLU A 117 0.72 -3.08 2.17
CA GLU A 117 0.87 -2.04 1.16
C GLU A 117 1.78 -0.89 1.63
N SER A 118 1.62 -0.45 2.88
CA SER A 118 2.46 0.59 3.48
C SER A 118 3.93 0.15 3.51
N ALA A 119 4.21 -1.06 3.99
CA ALA A 119 5.57 -1.59 4.06
C ALA A 119 6.20 -1.78 2.66
N TYR A 120 5.46 -2.24 1.66
CA TYR A 120 5.98 -2.29 0.29
C TYR A 120 6.23 -0.90 -0.30
N SER A 121 5.42 0.09 0.07
CA SER A 121 5.64 1.48 -0.34
C SER A 121 6.92 2.05 0.26
N GLU A 122 7.22 1.76 1.52
CA GLU A 122 8.51 2.08 2.13
C GLU A 122 9.69 1.36 1.44
N ALA A 123 9.50 0.11 1.02
CA ALA A 123 10.52 -0.61 0.25
C ALA A 123 10.82 0.08 -1.10
N ILE A 124 9.79 0.54 -1.79
CA ILE A 124 9.90 1.29 -3.05
C ILE A 124 10.53 2.67 -2.81
N SER A 125 10.18 3.36 -1.72
CA SER A 125 10.80 4.63 -1.34
C SER A 125 12.30 4.47 -1.05
N SER A 126 12.70 3.37 -0.41
CA SER A 126 14.10 3.06 -0.14
C SER A 126 14.87 2.63 -1.40
N ASN A 127 14.23 1.91 -2.32
CA ASN A 127 14.80 1.54 -3.62
C ASN A 127 13.71 1.48 -4.71
N GLY A 128 13.61 2.55 -5.50
CA GLY A 128 12.59 2.69 -6.55
C GLY A 128 12.71 1.69 -7.70
N LEU A 129 13.80 0.92 -7.78
CA LEU A 129 14.01 -0.11 -8.80
C LEU A 129 13.81 -1.54 -8.28
N TYR A 130 13.41 -1.70 -7.01
CA TYR A 130 13.19 -3.01 -6.42
C TYR A 130 11.86 -3.64 -6.90
N ALA A 131 11.90 -4.25 -8.09
CA ALA A 131 10.74 -4.82 -8.77
C ALA A 131 9.84 -5.72 -7.88
N PRO A 132 10.36 -6.61 -7.01
CA PRO A 132 9.51 -7.48 -6.19
C PRO A 132 8.52 -6.72 -5.29
N ALA A 133 8.87 -5.50 -4.83
CA ALA A 133 7.96 -4.71 -4.01
C ALA A 133 6.75 -4.20 -4.80
N PHE A 134 6.91 -3.84 -6.09
CA PHE A 134 5.77 -3.46 -6.94
C PHE A 134 4.82 -4.65 -7.13
N LEU A 135 5.34 -5.84 -7.45
CA LEU A 135 4.51 -7.03 -7.62
C LEU A 135 3.71 -7.35 -6.34
N ASN A 136 4.37 -7.35 -5.19
CA ASN A 136 3.70 -7.71 -3.94
C ASN A 136 2.75 -6.61 -3.44
N ARG A 137 3.06 -5.33 -3.72
CA ARG A 137 2.11 -4.23 -3.48
C ARG A 137 0.88 -4.32 -4.37
N ALA A 138 1.05 -4.68 -5.65
CA ALA A 138 -0.08 -4.95 -6.54
C ALA A 138 -0.97 -6.06 -5.97
N ASN A 139 -0.39 -7.16 -5.51
CA ASN A 139 -1.13 -8.26 -4.88
C ASN A 139 -1.88 -7.81 -3.61
N ALA A 140 -1.25 -7.00 -2.75
CA ALA A 140 -1.91 -6.44 -1.56
C ALA A 140 -3.07 -5.50 -1.95
N ARG A 141 -2.87 -4.67 -2.97
CA ARG A 141 -3.91 -3.77 -3.51
C ARG A 141 -5.08 -4.51 -4.13
N ILE A 142 -4.86 -5.65 -4.79
CA ILE A 142 -5.95 -6.54 -5.24
C ILE A 142 -6.79 -7.01 -4.06
N LYS A 143 -6.15 -7.41 -2.94
CA LYS A 143 -6.87 -7.83 -1.72
C LYS A 143 -7.65 -6.69 -1.05
N LEU A 144 -7.25 -5.45 -1.31
CA LEU A 144 -7.91 -4.23 -0.82
C LEU A 144 -8.86 -3.60 -1.84
N GLU A 145 -9.07 -4.23 -2.99
CA GLU A 145 -9.86 -3.69 -4.11
C GLU A 145 -9.36 -2.33 -4.64
N ARG A 146 -8.09 -2.00 -4.41
CA ARG A 146 -7.39 -0.80 -4.93
C ARG A 146 -6.90 -1.05 -6.36
N LEU A 147 -7.84 -1.29 -7.28
CA LEU A 147 -7.58 -1.87 -8.60
C LEU A 147 -6.72 -0.98 -9.50
N GLU A 148 -6.96 0.34 -9.52
CA GLU A 148 -6.17 1.27 -10.34
C GLU A 148 -4.70 1.29 -9.91
N GLY A 149 -4.43 1.27 -8.60
CA GLY A 149 -3.08 1.20 -8.06
C GLY A 149 -2.39 -0.15 -8.32
N ALA A 150 -3.15 -1.25 -8.25
CA ALA A 150 -2.64 -2.58 -8.59
C ALA A 150 -2.23 -2.68 -10.07
N LEU A 151 -3.07 -2.14 -10.98
CA LEU A 151 -2.80 -2.09 -12.42
C LEU A 151 -1.49 -1.33 -12.70
N GLN A 152 -1.29 -0.17 -12.08
CA GLN A 152 -0.07 0.61 -12.25
C GLN A 152 1.17 -0.16 -11.78
N ASP A 153 1.10 -0.81 -10.61
CA ASP A 153 2.21 -1.56 -10.04
C ASP A 153 2.57 -2.79 -10.88
N TYR A 154 1.60 -3.52 -11.42
CA TYR A 154 1.86 -4.64 -12.34
C TYR A 154 2.58 -4.19 -13.62
N LYS A 155 2.17 -3.06 -14.20
CA LYS A 155 2.83 -2.47 -15.38
C LYS A 155 4.28 -2.10 -15.07
N ILE A 156 4.53 -1.45 -13.92
CA ILE A 156 5.89 -1.10 -13.48
C ILE A 156 6.73 -2.36 -13.26
N TYR A 157 6.18 -3.40 -12.63
CA TYR A 157 6.89 -4.66 -12.41
C TYR A 157 7.36 -5.30 -13.73
N LEU A 158 6.50 -5.37 -14.75
CA LEU A 158 6.87 -5.93 -16.05
C LEU A 158 7.90 -5.08 -16.80
N ASN A 159 7.88 -3.76 -16.59
CA ASN A 159 8.91 -2.87 -17.15
C ASN A 159 10.28 -3.09 -16.48
N LEU A 160 10.31 -3.26 -15.16
CA LEU A 160 11.55 -3.51 -14.41
C LEU A 160 12.08 -4.94 -14.59
N ASN A 161 11.19 -5.93 -14.81
CA ASN A 161 11.55 -7.32 -14.98
C ASN A 161 10.83 -7.99 -16.18
N PRO A 162 11.21 -7.64 -17.42
CA PRO A 162 10.55 -8.17 -18.62
C PRO A 162 10.76 -9.68 -18.80
N GLY A 163 11.82 -10.26 -18.24
CA GLY A 163 12.14 -11.68 -18.36
C GLY A 163 11.45 -12.59 -17.35
N THR A 164 10.53 -12.07 -16.52
CA THR A 164 9.89 -12.84 -15.45
C THR A 164 9.07 -14.02 -16.00
N LEU A 165 9.21 -15.20 -15.38
CA LEU A 165 8.43 -16.39 -15.72
C LEU A 165 6.92 -16.18 -15.52
N GLN A 166 6.54 -15.20 -14.70
CA GLN A 166 5.14 -14.88 -14.40
C GLN A 166 4.50 -13.93 -15.43
N ARG A 167 5.23 -13.54 -16.48
CA ARG A 167 4.83 -12.46 -17.41
C ARG A 167 3.42 -12.65 -17.98
N SER A 168 3.14 -13.81 -18.59
CA SER A 168 1.83 -14.10 -19.19
C SER A 168 0.69 -14.01 -18.17
N SER A 169 0.92 -14.45 -16.92
CA SER A 169 -0.11 -14.35 -15.87
C SER A 169 -0.38 -12.90 -15.47
N ILE A 170 0.67 -12.09 -15.39
CA ILE A 170 0.56 -10.66 -15.05
C ILE A 170 -0.05 -9.87 -16.19
N GLU A 171 0.28 -10.17 -17.45
CA GLU A 171 -0.35 -9.55 -18.63
C GLU A 171 -1.85 -9.83 -18.69
N LYS A 172 -2.28 -11.07 -18.36
CA LYS A 172 -3.70 -11.39 -18.21
C LYS A 172 -4.36 -10.57 -17.10
N MET A 173 -3.70 -10.45 -15.94
CA MET A 173 -4.20 -9.63 -14.84
C MET A 173 -4.33 -8.15 -15.24
N ILE A 174 -3.33 -7.59 -15.93
CA ILE A 174 -3.35 -6.23 -16.47
C ILE A 174 -4.55 -6.04 -17.40
N SER A 175 -4.75 -6.93 -18.37
CA SER A 175 -5.88 -6.84 -19.30
C SER A 175 -7.23 -6.88 -18.60
N LEU A 176 -7.40 -7.71 -17.57
CA LEU A 176 -8.62 -7.74 -16.77
C LEU A 176 -8.86 -6.44 -16.02
N LEU A 177 -7.81 -5.90 -15.38
CA LEU A 177 -7.89 -4.65 -14.63
C LEU A 177 -8.14 -3.44 -15.53
N GLU A 178 -7.58 -3.44 -16.75
CA GLU A 178 -7.84 -2.40 -17.75
C GLU A 178 -9.30 -2.38 -18.19
N ASN A 179 -9.88 -3.55 -18.46
CA ASN A 179 -11.30 -3.66 -18.80
C ASN A 179 -12.19 -3.14 -17.65
N ILE A 180 -11.88 -3.54 -16.41
CA ILE A 180 -12.62 -3.07 -15.23
C ILE A 180 -12.49 -1.55 -15.08
N ALA A 181 -11.29 -1.00 -15.25
CA ALA A 181 -11.05 0.44 -15.17
C ALA A 181 -11.80 1.20 -16.27
N GLU A 182 -11.84 0.66 -17.49
CA GLU A 182 -12.57 1.26 -18.61
C GLU A 182 -14.09 1.23 -18.37
N GLU A 183 -14.64 0.10 -17.92
CA GLU A 183 -16.05 -0.03 -17.56
C GLU A 183 -16.43 0.96 -16.44
N ALA A 184 -15.60 1.05 -15.40
CA ALA A 184 -15.79 2.01 -14.31
C ALA A 184 -15.75 3.46 -14.80
N ALA A 185 -14.82 3.81 -15.69
CA ALA A 185 -14.71 5.14 -16.26
C ALA A 185 -15.94 5.49 -17.12
N ARG A 186 -16.41 4.56 -17.97
CA ARG A 186 -17.64 4.74 -18.76
C ARG A 186 -18.87 4.92 -17.87
N ALA A 187 -18.98 4.15 -16.78
CA ALA A 187 -20.08 4.27 -15.83
C ALA A 187 -20.07 5.64 -15.12
N ARG A 188 -18.90 6.11 -14.68
CA ARG A 188 -18.74 7.45 -14.07
C ARG A 188 -19.14 8.55 -15.05
N ALA A 189 -18.63 8.50 -16.28
CA ALA A 189 -18.97 9.48 -17.33
C ALA A 189 -20.47 9.50 -17.66
N LEU A 190 -21.12 8.34 -17.74
CA LEU A 190 -22.56 8.26 -17.98
C LEU A 190 -23.36 8.85 -16.79
N ALA A 191 -22.93 8.60 -15.56
CA ALA A 191 -23.58 9.16 -14.37
C ALA A 191 -23.46 10.68 -14.31
N GLU A 192 -22.29 11.23 -14.65
CA GLU A 192 -22.06 12.67 -14.74
C GLU A 192 -22.90 13.30 -15.87
N ALA A 193 -22.92 12.67 -17.05
CA ALA A 193 -23.72 13.15 -18.18
C ALA A 193 -25.22 13.15 -17.87
N LYS A 194 -25.73 12.12 -17.17
CA LYS A 194 -27.13 12.06 -16.72
C LYS A 194 -27.47 13.20 -15.76
N LYS A 195 -26.63 13.42 -14.74
CA LYS A 195 -26.81 14.52 -13.79
C LYS A 195 -26.80 15.88 -14.48
N ALA A 196 -25.88 16.09 -15.42
CA ALA A 196 -25.80 17.32 -16.19
C ALA A 196 -27.04 17.51 -17.09
N ALA A 197 -27.56 16.44 -17.69
CA ALA A 197 -28.77 16.49 -18.51
C ALA A 197 -30.02 16.81 -17.68
N GLU A 198 -30.18 16.17 -16.51
CA GLU A 198 -31.28 16.45 -15.57
C GLU A 198 -31.25 17.91 -15.08
N GLU A 199 -30.06 18.43 -14.76
CA GLU A 199 -29.90 19.83 -14.37
C GLU A 199 -30.20 20.80 -15.53
N ALA A 200 -29.73 20.49 -16.74
CA ALA A 200 -30.03 21.29 -17.92
C ALA A 200 -31.53 21.29 -18.25
N GLU A 201 -32.22 20.15 -18.09
CA GLU A 201 -33.67 20.07 -18.26
C GLU A 201 -34.41 20.88 -17.20
N ARG A 202 -33.98 20.83 -15.94
CA ARG A 202 -34.55 21.65 -14.86
C ARG A 202 -34.40 23.15 -15.15
N LEU A 203 -33.20 23.59 -15.53
CA LEU A 203 -32.96 25.00 -15.87
C LEU A 203 -33.77 25.43 -17.09
N ALA A 204 -33.84 24.59 -18.12
CA ALA A 204 -34.67 24.86 -19.29
C ALA A 204 -36.18 24.93 -18.93
N ALA A 205 -36.64 24.12 -17.99
CA ALA A 205 -38.01 24.18 -17.49
C ALA A 205 -38.28 25.47 -16.68
N GLU A 206 -37.34 25.89 -15.83
CA GLU A 206 -37.42 27.15 -15.08
C GLU A 206 -37.44 28.37 -16.01
N GLU A 207 -36.59 28.41 -17.03
CA GLU A 207 -36.59 29.47 -18.04
C GLU A 207 -37.91 29.51 -18.82
N ARG A 208 -38.45 28.35 -19.22
CA ARG A 208 -39.75 28.25 -19.88
C ARG A 208 -40.88 28.77 -19.00
N TYR A 209 -40.88 28.40 -17.72
CA TYR A 209 -41.88 28.86 -16.75
C TYR A 209 -41.82 30.38 -16.57
N LYS A 210 -40.62 30.95 -16.42
CA LYS A 210 -40.43 32.40 -16.32
C LYS A 210 -40.98 33.13 -17.54
N LYS A 211 -40.65 32.66 -18.74
CA LYS A 211 -41.14 33.25 -19.99
C LYS A 211 -42.67 33.21 -20.08
N LEU A 212 -43.28 32.08 -19.70
CA LEU A 212 -44.75 31.96 -19.68
C LEU A 212 -45.39 32.98 -18.72
N MET A 213 -44.80 33.18 -17.55
CA MET A 213 -45.29 34.16 -16.57
C MET A 213 -45.19 35.60 -17.09
N ASP A 214 -44.08 35.95 -17.76
CA ASP A 214 -43.90 37.26 -18.39
C ASP A 214 -44.95 37.50 -19.49
N ASP A 215 -45.19 36.49 -20.34
CA ASP A 215 -46.20 36.55 -21.40
C ASP A 215 -47.62 36.73 -20.82
N VAL A 216 -47.99 35.96 -19.78
CA VAL A 216 -49.30 36.08 -19.10
C VAL A 216 -49.49 37.47 -18.49
N ASN A 217 -48.47 38.00 -17.81
CA ASN A 217 -48.54 39.32 -17.19
C ASN A 217 -48.67 40.45 -18.22
N SER A 218 -47.95 40.34 -19.35
CA SER A 218 -48.05 41.29 -20.47
C SER A 218 -49.46 41.28 -21.10
N ASN A 219 -50.09 40.11 -21.21
CA ASN A 219 -51.44 39.99 -21.75
C ASN A 219 -52.49 40.52 -20.76
N LEU A 220 -52.40 40.23 -19.47
CA LEU A 220 -53.33 40.76 -18.46
C LEU A 220 -53.36 42.30 -18.47
N SER A 221 -52.19 42.93 -18.44
CA SER A 221 -52.07 44.41 -18.49
C SER A 221 -52.58 45.04 -19.79
N SER A 222 -52.68 44.26 -20.88
CA SER A 222 -53.31 44.71 -22.13
C SER A 222 -54.84 44.60 -22.12
N VAL A 223 -55.40 43.65 -21.36
CA VAL A 223 -56.86 43.46 -21.19
C VAL A 223 -57.43 44.51 -20.24
N ASP A 224 -56.71 44.90 -19.18
CA ASP A 224 -57.13 45.98 -18.26
C ASP A 224 -57.28 47.35 -18.98
N ASN A 225 -56.64 47.54 -20.14
CA ASN A 225 -56.82 48.73 -20.99
C ASN A 225 -57.98 48.61 -22.00
N ALA A 226 -58.55 47.41 -22.21
CA ALA A 226 -59.69 47.20 -23.10
C ALA A 226 -61.04 47.41 -22.40
N ASP A 227 -61.10 47.25 -21.07
CA ASP A 227 -62.31 47.49 -20.27
C ASP A 227 -62.52 48.97 -19.86
N ALA A 228 -61.62 49.87 -20.27
CA ALA A 228 -61.75 51.31 -20.03
C ALA A 228 -62.63 52.06 -21.06
N ILE A 229 -63.42 51.35 -21.87
CA ILE A 229 -64.39 51.97 -22.78
C ILE A 229 -65.79 51.40 -22.52
N SER A 230 -66.64 52.26 -21.93
CA SER A 230 -68.11 52.17 -21.87
C SER A 230 -68.77 51.55 -20.63
N ALA A 231 -68.85 52.35 -19.55
CA ALA A 231 -70.09 52.65 -18.82
C ALA A 231 -69.75 53.83 -17.88
N GLY A 232 -70.23 55.05 -18.09
CA GLY A 232 -71.64 55.38 -18.23
C GLY A 232 -72.29 55.21 -16.86
N ALA A 233 -72.23 56.26 -16.06
CA ALA A 233 -72.96 56.56 -14.82
C ALA A 233 -73.94 55.48 -14.31
N ASP A 234 -73.87 55.17 -13.00
CA ASP A 234 -74.88 55.61 -12.02
C ASP A 234 -74.96 54.67 -10.80
N ASP A 235 -75.22 55.31 -9.66
CA ASP A 235 -75.66 54.81 -8.36
C ASP A 235 -74.81 53.86 -7.48
N THR A 236 -74.34 54.49 -6.40
CA THR A 236 -74.17 53.94 -5.05
C THR A 236 -75.40 53.18 -4.57
N ILE A 237 -75.20 51.97 -4.04
CA ILE A 237 -76.02 51.45 -2.94
C ILE A 237 -75.11 50.87 -1.85
N ASP A 238 -75.17 51.55 -0.71
CA ASP A 238 -74.73 51.15 0.62
C ASP A 238 -75.66 50.07 1.17
N TYR A 239 -75.11 48.99 1.73
CA TYR A 239 -75.72 48.23 2.82
C TYR A 239 -74.63 47.60 3.69
N SER A 240 -74.35 48.27 4.80
CA SER A 240 -73.93 47.65 6.05
C SER A 240 -74.90 46.55 6.51
N GLU A 241 -74.37 45.41 6.95
CA GLU A 241 -74.80 44.59 8.11
C GLU A 241 -73.97 43.28 8.09
N GLU A 242 -73.06 43.10 9.03
CA GLU A 242 -73.27 42.25 10.22
C GLU A 242 -73.78 40.84 9.89
N ASN A 243 -72.90 39.85 10.06
CA ASN A 243 -73.20 38.74 10.96
C ASN A 243 -71.95 37.92 11.27
N GLU A 244 -71.55 37.99 12.54
CA GLU A 244 -70.92 36.90 13.26
C GLU A 244 -71.78 35.62 13.12
N LEU A 245 -71.14 34.45 13.07
CA LEU A 245 -71.21 33.43 14.13
C LEU A 245 -70.69 32.07 13.64
N ASP A 246 -69.81 31.52 14.48
CA ASP A 246 -69.38 30.13 14.72
C ASP A 246 -68.65 29.31 13.65
#